data_AF-A0A7S2MR86-F1
#
_entry.id   AF-A0A7S2MR86-F1
#
_cell.length_a   1.000
_cell.length_b   1.000
_cell.length_c   1.000
_cell.angle_alpha   90.00
_cell.angle_beta   90.00
_cell.angle_gamma   90.00
#
_symmetry.space_group_name_H-M   'P 1'
#
loop_
_entity.id
_entity.type
_entity.pdbx_description
1 polymer ?
#
loop_
_entity_poly.entity_id
_entity_poly.type
_entity_poly.pdbx_seq_one_letter_code
_entity_poly.pdbx_strand_id
1 'polypeptide(L)'
;AALDWMRMSVAVCVTGMPERLQPEHLIKRFVAPNAARFAFDIIYALAPPTSLFYSTDGHVKYDPSSFAQQTHAQLTQSLAKLVSGFPERHVRLHVLRAINDLDAAALRKKLSISPVQALDRISQFIGNIQPRILNMYHHQEICAQQIGEIERGRGRVFDFVVSTREDVYLWKDMNLEELTSRHTCDIVTKDCKNWGGINMRLQLLRRDSGLRFLRDRLPFYAAMYRENRTFANPEVFELAQAEALKLSVCYRSIDNVPVTAVRHTQHGEFCFPKFEVFNIAGEGSCMPKDHAQFTMRSFCNEVQAAMLALQRGSS
;
A
#
# COMPACT_ATOMS: atom_id res chain seq x y z
N ALA A 1 24.08 10.29 20.42
CA ALA A 1 22.95 10.57 21.33
C ALA A 1 22.40 11.99 21.12
N ALA A 2 23.19 13.05 21.32
CA ALA A 2 22.72 14.45 21.21
C ALA A 2 22.43 14.97 19.78
N LEU A 3 22.47 14.15 18.73
CA LEU A 3 21.98 14.52 17.38
C LEU A 3 20.78 13.65 16.96
N ASP A 4 20.46 12.59 17.70
CA ASP A 4 19.37 11.68 17.36
C ASP A 4 17.98 12.26 17.66
N TRP A 5 17.88 13.18 18.61
CA TRP A 5 16.60 13.85 18.94
C TRP A 5 16.12 14.78 17.83
N MET A 6 17.00 15.22 16.92
CA MET A 6 16.65 16.11 15.82
C MET A 6 16.03 15.40 14.62
N ARG A 7 16.07 14.07 14.57
CA ARG A 7 15.47 13.32 13.45
C ARG A 7 13.96 13.25 13.62
N MET A 8 13.27 13.44 12.51
CA MET A 8 11.83 13.21 12.44
C MET A 8 11.57 11.70 12.44
N SER A 9 10.57 11.25 13.21
CA SER A 9 10.17 9.85 13.33
C SER A 9 9.03 9.53 12.38
N VAL A 10 9.15 8.43 11.64
CA VAL A 10 8.17 7.98 10.65
C VAL A 10 7.76 6.54 10.96
N ALA A 11 6.47 6.33 11.18
CA ALA A 11 5.91 4.98 11.21
C ALA A 11 5.53 4.58 9.78
N VAL A 12 5.98 3.42 9.31
CA VAL A 12 5.65 2.89 7.98
C VAL A 12 4.78 1.65 8.14
N CYS A 13 3.52 1.78 7.81
CA CYS A 13 2.53 0.74 7.86
C CYS A 13 2.46 -0.01 6.52
N VAL A 14 2.99 -1.23 6.47
CA VAL A 14 2.94 -2.11 5.31
C VAL A 14 1.84 -3.15 5.54
N THR A 15 0.78 -3.09 4.73
CA THR A 15 -0.37 -4.01 4.82
C THR A 15 -0.49 -4.85 3.55
N GLY A 16 -1.05 -6.05 3.68
CA GLY A 16 -1.27 -6.94 2.54
C GLY A 16 -1.01 -8.40 2.86
N MET A 17 -0.40 -9.13 1.94
CA MET A 17 -0.13 -10.57 2.07
C MET A 17 1.32 -10.93 1.69
N PRO A 18 1.92 -11.96 2.31
CA PRO A 18 3.28 -12.39 1.99
C PRO A 18 3.48 -12.72 0.50
N GLU A 19 2.48 -13.27 -0.18
CA GLU A 19 2.54 -13.70 -1.59
C GLU A 19 2.84 -12.57 -2.57
N ARG A 20 2.59 -11.32 -2.20
CA ARG A 20 2.85 -10.16 -3.06
C ARG A 20 3.94 -9.24 -2.53
N LEU A 21 4.53 -9.60 -1.39
CA LEU A 21 5.46 -8.76 -0.65
C LEU A 21 6.71 -8.40 -1.46
N GLN A 22 7.09 -7.12 -1.43
CA GLN A 22 8.23 -6.54 -2.16
C GLN A 22 8.98 -5.50 -1.29
N PRO A 23 9.59 -5.95 -0.19
CA PRO A 23 10.17 -5.05 0.79
C PRO A 23 11.40 -4.30 0.26
N GLU A 24 12.14 -4.86 -0.69
CA GLU A 24 13.38 -4.29 -1.20
C GLU A 24 13.17 -2.92 -1.84
N HIS A 25 12.06 -2.72 -2.55
CA HIS A 25 11.75 -1.44 -3.19
C HIS A 25 11.50 -0.35 -2.15
N LEU A 26 10.71 -0.65 -1.12
CA LEU A 26 10.50 0.26 0.00
C LEU A 26 11.81 0.58 0.73
N ILE A 27 12.63 -0.43 1.05
CA ILE A 27 13.89 -0.17 1.76
C ILE A 27 14.87 0.65 0.90
N LYS A 28 15.10 0.26 -0.36
CA LYS A 28 16.11 0.89 -1.22
C LYS A 28 15.72 2.28 -1.70
N ARG A 29 14.44 2.51 -2.02
CA ARG A 29 13.98 3.73 -2.71
C ARG A 29 13.22 4.69 -1.80
N PHE A 30 12.78 4.24 -0.62
CA PHE A 30 12.09 5.09 0.34
C PHE A 30 12.88 5.24 1.64
N VAL A 31 13.31 4.16 2.28
CA VAL A 31 14.00 4.25 3.59
C VAL A 31 15.43 4.76 3.44
N ALA A 32 16.23 4.11 2.58
CA ALA A 32 17.66 4.38 2.45
C ALA A 32 17.98 5.85 2.09
N PRO A 33 17.30 6.48 1.10
CA PRO A 33 17.61 7.85 0.71
C PRO A 33 17.27 8.89 1.80
N ASN A 34 16.39 8.52 2.74
CA ASN A 34 15.89 9.42 3.78
C ASN A 34 16.50 9.14 5.18
N ALA A 35 17.28 8.07 5.33
CA ALA A 35 17.81 7.61 6.61
C ALA A 35 18.86 8.56 7.25
N ALA A 36 19.24 9.66 6.59
CA ALA A 36 20.08 10.70 7.19
C ALA A 36 19.29 11.65 8.11
N ARG A 37 18.02 11.93 7.79
CA ARG A 37 17.17 12.92 8.45
C ARG A 37 15.97 12.34 9.18
N PHE A 38 15.58 11.12 8.82
CA PHE A 38 14.44 10.44 9.37
C PHE A 38 14.86 9.18 10.13
N ALA A 39 14.06 8.80 11.12
CA ALA A 39 14.11 7.50 11.78
C ALA A 39 12.81 6.75 11.48
N PHE A 40 12.91 5.48 11.10
CA PHE A 40 11.81 4.68 10.60
C PHE A 40 11.47 3.53 11.55
N ASP A 41 10.18 3.35 11.80
CA ASP A 41 9.61 2.14 12.38
C ASP A 41 8.71 1.48 11.35
N ILE A 42 9.19 0.40 10.74
CA ILE A 42 8.49 -0.31 9.67
C ILE A 42 7.69 -1.44 10.28
N ILE A 43 6.38 -1.37 10.13
CA ILE A 43 5.41 -2.29 10.73
C ILE A 43 4.77 -3.09 9.59
N TYR A 44 5.01 -4.40 9.59
CA TYR A 44 4.39 -5.33 8.66
C TYR A 44 3.15 -5.96 9.32
N ALA A 45 1.97 -5.54 8.86
CA ALA A 45 0.66 -6.01 9.27
C ALA A 45 0.05 -6.86 8.15
N LEU A 46 0.52 -8.10 8.07
CA LEU A 46 0.24 -9.00 6.94
C LEU A 46 -0.79 -10.08 7.30
N ALA A 47 -1.55 -10.50 6.30
CA ALA A 47 -2.38 -11.71 6.33
C ALA A 47 -1.51 -12.96 6.57
N PRO A 48 -2.10 -14.08 7.05
CA PRO A 48 -1.44 -15.38 6.93
C PRO A 48 -1.19 -15.70 5.44
N PRO A 49 -0.22 -16.57 5.14
CA PRO A 49 -0.07 -17.09 3.79
C PRO A 49 -1.38 -17.70 3.27
N THR A 50 -1.78 -17.34 2.05
CA THR A 50 -3.00 -17.80 1.38
C THR A 50 -2.72 -18.06 -0.10
N SER A 51 -3.76 -18.42 -0.88
CA SER A 51 -3.60 -18.46 -2.33
C SER A 51 -3.36 -17.07 -2.89
N LEU A 52 -2.32 -16.95 -3.71
CA LEU A 52 -2.04 -15.71 -4.45
C LEU A 52 -3.29 -15.30 -5.23
N PHE A 53 -3.64 -14.04 -5.10
CA PHE A 53 -4.83 -13.46 -5.70
C PHE A 53 -4.46 -12.10 -6.29
N TYR A 54 -5.17 -11.62 -7.31
CA TYR A 54 -5.16 -10.21 -7.73
C TYR A 54 -6.57 -9.86 -8.22
N SER A 55 -7.18 -8.79 -7.70
CA SER A 55 -8.58 -8.45 -8.02
C SER A 55 -8.78 -8.01 -9.47
N THR A 56 -7.74 -7.48 -10.10
CA THR A 56 -7.82 -6.89 -11.44
C THR A 56 -7.47 -7.85 -12.57
N ASP A 57 -6.85 -9.00 -12.27
CA ASP A 57 -6.40 -9.97 -13.28
C ASP A 57 -6.55 -11.40 -12.77
N GLY A 58 -7.75 -11.75 -12.28
CA GLY A 58 -8.02 -13.07 -11.71
C GLY A 58 -7.88 -14.24 -12.68
N HIS A 59 -7.77 -13.98 -13.99
CA HIS A 59 -7.57 -14.98 -15.03
C HIS A 59 -6.08 -15.24 -15.34
N VAL A 60 -5.17 -14.37 -14.90
CA VAL A 60 -3.74 -14.52 -15.14
C VAL A 60 -3.09 -15.21 -13.95
N LYS A 61 -2.27 -16.23 -14.22
CA LYS A 61 -1.45 -16.88 -13.21
C LYS A 61 -0.16 -16.09 -13.04
N TYR A 62 0.11 -15.71 -11.79
CA TYR A 62 1.35 -15.07 -11.37
C TYR A 62 2.06 -15.99 -10.38
N ASP A 63 3.35 -15.74 -10.18
CA ASP A 63 4.10 -16.43 -9.14
C ASP A 63 3.98 -15.69 -7.81
N PRO A 64 3.98 -16.40 -6.68
CA PRO A 64 4.07 -15.75 -5.39
C PRO A 64 5.49 -15.24 -5.14
N SER A 65 5.63 -14.25 -4.26
CA SER A 65 6.93 -13.79 -3.76
C SER A 65 7.69 -14.91 -3.05
N SER A 66 9.01 -14.74 -2.91
CA SER A 66 9.86 -15.63 -2.11
C SER A 66 9.51 -15.65 -0.61
N PHE A 67 8.66 -14.73 -0.15
CA PHE A 67 8.18 -14.64 1.23
C PHE A 67 6.92 -15.47 1.50
N ALA A 68 6.21 -15.92 0.45
CA ALA A 68 4.93 -16.64 0.59
C ALA A 68 5.02 -17.91 1.45
N GLN A 69 6.12 -18.64 1.34
CA GLN A 69 6.30 -19.92 2.03
C GLN A 69 7.05 -19.79 3.36
N GLN A 70 7.34 -18.57 3.81
CA GLN A 70 8.10 -18.34 5.03
C GLN A 70 7.18 -18.37 6.25
N THR A 71 7.60 -19.09 7.29
CA THR A 71 7.02 -18.95 8.63
C THR A 71 7.22 -17.53 9.16
N HIS A 72 6.45 -17.12 10.17
CA HIS A 72 6.60 -15.79 10.79
C HIS A 72 8.05 -15.50 11.25
N ALA A 73 8.73 -16.49 11.83
CA ALA A 73 10.13 -16.36 12.25
C ALA A 73 11.08 -16.18 11.07
N GLN A 74 10.92 -16.97 10.00
CA GLN A 74 11.72 -16.84 8.78
C GLN A 74 11.47 -15.49 8.09
N LEU A 75 10.21 -15.07 7.98
CA LEU A 75 9.84 -13.77 7.42
C LEU A 75 10.48 -12.62 8.21
N THR A 76 10.38 -12.68 9.54
CA THR A 76 11.02 -11.69 10.43
C THR A 76 12.52 -11.63 10.22
N GLN A 77 13.19 -12.78 10.14
CA GLN A 77 14.63 -12.84 9.90
C GLN A 77 15.01 -12.31 8.51
N SER A 78 14.27 -12.67 7.47
CA SER A 78 14.51 -12.21 6.10
C SER A 78 14.35 -10.70 5.98
N LEU A 79 13.29 -10.14 6.56
CA LEU A 79 13.07 -8.69 6.60
C LEU A 79 14.12 -7.96 7.44
N ALA A 80 14.55 -8.55 8.57
CA ALA A 80 15.61 -7.98 9.41
C ALA A 80 16.95 -7.88 8.66
N LYS A 81 17.26 -8.87 7.81
CA LYS A 81 18.46 -8.84 6.96
C LYS A 81 18.44 -7.69 5.96
N LEU A 82 17.27 -7.26 5.48
CA LEU A 82 17.17 -6.14 4.55
C LEU A 82 17.50 -4.79 5.21
N VAL A 83 17.32 -4.68 6.52
CA VAL A 83 17.56 -3.45 7.28
C VAL A 83 18.81 -3.51 8.16
N SER A 84 19.55 -4.61 8.16
CA SER A 84 20.74 -4.81 9.03
C SER A 84 21.90 -3.86 8.71
N GLY A 85 21.94 -3.29 7.50
CA GLY A 85 22.91 -2.27 7.10
C GLY A 85 22.64 -0.89 7.71
N PHE A 86 21.48 -0.68 8.35
CA PHE A 86 21.15 0.57 9.02
C PHE A 86 21.44 0.47 10.52
N PRO A 87 21.93 1.55 11.15
CA PRO A 87 21.94 1.62 12.61
C PRO A 87 20.52 1.39 13.16
N GLU A 88 20.36 0.56 14.20
CA GLU A 88 19.04 0.24 14.80
C GLU A 88 18.26 1.49 15.25
N ARG A 89 18.97 2.58 15.56
CA ARG A 89 18.36 3.87 15.89
C ARG A 89 17.73 4.58 14.69
N HIS A 90 18.11 4.23 13.47
CA HIS A 90 17.61 4.83 12.23
C HIS A 90 16.47 4.02 11.61
N VAL A 91 16.53 2.68 11.68
CA VAL A 91 15.51 1.81 11.11
C VAL A 91 15.22 0.68 12.07
N ARG A 92 13.96 0.51 12.43
CA ARG A 92 13.45 -0.56 13.28
C ARG A 92 12.36 -1.31 12.55
N LEU A 93 12.35 -2.62 12.75
CA LEU A 93 11.43 -3.52 12.10
C LEU A 93 10.49 -4.14 13.14
N HIS A 94 9.19 -4.12 12.84
CA HIS A 94 8.13 -4.75 13.60
C HIS A 94 7.34 -5.66 12.67
N VAL A 95 7.49 -6.97 12.82
CA VAL A 95 6.70 -7.95 12.03
C VAL A 95 5.65 -8.53 12.94
N LEU A 96 4.40 -8.10 12.74
CA LEU A 96 3.29 -8.57 13.58
C LEU A 96 3.02 -10.04 13.33
N ARG A 97 2.40 -10.71 14.31
CA ARG A 97 1.80 -12.01 14.06
C ARG A 97 0.78 -11.85 12.92
N ALA A 98 0.66 -12.88 12.10
CA ALA A 98 -0.28 -12.89 10.98
C ALA A 98 -1.68 -12.48 11.46
N ILE A 99 -2.27 -11.52 10.78
CA ILE A 99 -3.61 -11.01 11.06
C ILE A 99 -4.59 -11.87 10.27
N ASN A 100 -5.44 -12.62 10.97
CA ASN A 100 -6.41 -13.47 10.31
C ASN A 100 -7.47 -12.61 9.59
N ASP A 101 -7.64 -12.89 8.30
CA ASP A 101 -8.74 -12.37 7.51
C ASP A 101 -10.09 -12.75 8.16
N LEU A 102 -10.99 -11.76 8.25
CA LEU A 102 -12.36 -11.97 8.67
C LEU A 102 -13.18 -12.46 7.46
N ASP A 103 -13.96 -13.52 7.66
CA ASP A 103 -14.93 -13.93 6.65
C ASP A 103 -16.09 -12.91 6.52
N ALA A 104 -16.94 -13.09 5.51
CA ALA A 104 -18.05 -12.17 5.26
C ALA A 104 -19.05 -12.08 6.45
N ALA A 105 -19.24 -13.15 7.23
CA ALA A 105 -20.14 -13.14 8.37
C ALA A 105 -19.53 -12.36 9.55
N ALA A 106 -18.25 -12.59 9.84
CA ALA A 106 -17.48 -11.86 10.83
C ALA A 106 -17.37 -10.38 10.51
N LEU A 107 -17.16 -10.03 9.23
CA LEU A 107 -17.16 -8.64 8.76
C LEU A 107 -18.51 -7.97 8.95
N ARG A 108 -19.62 -8.61 8.56
CA ARG A 108 -20.97 -8.06 8.81
C ARG A 108 -21.22 -7.83 10.29
N LYS A 109 -20.82 -8.77 11.14
CA LYS A 109 -20.91 -8.63 12.61
C LYS A 109 -20.09 -7.45 13.11
N LYS A 110 -18.83 -7.32 12.68
CA LYS A 110 -17.93 -6.22 13.07
C LYS A 110 -18.47 -4.86 12.64
N LEU A 111 -19.09 -4.79 11.45
CA LEU A 111 -19.68 -3.57 10.90
C LEU A 111 -21.09 -3.26 11.41
N SER A 112 -21.69 -4.14 12.24
CA SER A 112 -23.10 -4.06 12.66
C SER A 112 -24.07 -4.00 11.48
N ILE A 113 -23.80 -4.79 10.43
CA ILE A 113 -24.63 -4.91 9.21
C ILE A 113 -25.49 -6.17 9.31
N SER A 114 -26.71 -6.13 8.75
CA SER A 114 -27.59 -7.30 8.74
C SER A 114 -26.94 -8.50 8.04
N PRO A 115 -27.07 -9.74 8.55
CA PRO A 115 -26.48 -10.94 7.94
C PRO A 115 -26.86 -11.17 6.47
N VAL A 116 -28.05 -10.70 6.06
CA VAL A 116 -28.57 -10.85 4.69
C VAL A 116 -28.12 -9.75 3.74
N GLN A 117 -27.52 -8.66 4.24
CA GLN A 117 -27.06 -7.57 3.38
C GLN A 117 -25.72 -7.92 2.73
N ALA A 118 -25.61 -7.67 1.43
CA ALA A 118 -24.37 -7.84 0.69
C ALA A 118 -23.32 -6.80 1.11
N LEU A 119 -22.05 -7.15 1.02
CA LEU A 119 -20.92 -6.28 1.39
C LEU A 119 -20.54 -5.27 0.28
N ASP A 120 -21.41 -5.00 -0.71
CA ASP A 120 -21.08 -4.31 -1.97
C ASP A 120 -21.21 -2.78 -1.93
N ARG A 121 -20.31 -2.09 -1.21
CA ARG A 121 -20.27 -0.60 -1.23
C ARG A 121 -19.25 0.00 -2.18
N ILE A 122 -18.36 -0.83 -2.74
CA ILE A 122 -17.38 -0.41 -3.76
C ILE A 122 -17.75 -1.10 -5.08
N SER A 123 -18.38 -0.36 -6.01
CA SER A 123 -19.08 -0.94 -7.16
C SER A 123 -18.16 -1.59 -8.19
N GLN A 124 -16.88 -1.21 -8.28
CA GLN A 124 -15.90 -1.91 -9.13
C GLN A 124 -15.71 -3.38 -8.73
N PHE A 125 -15.95 -3.72 -7.47
CA PHE A 125 -15.60 -5.00 -6.88
C PHE A 125 -16.79 -5.67 -6.20
N ILE A 126 -17.78 -6.13 -6.97
CA ILE A 126 -18.97 -6.79 -6.43
C ILE A 126 -18.65 -8.26 -6.05
N GLY A 127 -19.30 -8.76 -5.00
CA GLY A 127 -19.27 -10.17 -4.62
C GLY A 127 -18.08 -10.55 -3.73
N ASN A 128 -17.31 -11.56 -4.13
CA ASN A 128 -16.28 -12.18 -3.27
C ASN A 128 -15.02 -11.32 -3.05
N ILE A 129 -14.93 -10.15 -3.69
CA ILE A 129 -13.79 -9.23 -3.54
C ILE A 129 -13.98 -8.27 -2.37
N GLN A 130 -15.21 -7.92 -2.01
CA GLN A 130 -15.48 -6.99 -0.91
C GLN A 130 -14.87 -7.42 0.42
N PRO A 131 -14.97 -8.70 0.86
CA PRO A 131 -14.32 -9.13 2.09
C PRO A 131 -12.81 -8.89 2.09
N ARG A 132 -12.15 -9.01 0.93
CA ARG A 132 -10.70 -8.79 0.80
C ARG A 132 -10.34 -7.31 0.95
N ILE A 133 -11.14 -6.41 0.39
CA ILE A 133 -10.96 -4.95 0.58
C ILE A 133 -11.14 -4.59 2.05
N LEU A 134 -12.15 -5.16 2.70
CA LEU A 134 -12.41 -4.92 4.11
C LEU A 134 -11.34 -5.51 5.03
N ASN A 135 -10.74 -6.65 4.67
CA ASN A 135 -9.60 -7.18 5.42
C ASN A 135 -8.35 -6.31 5.26
N MET A 136 -8.10 -5.74 4.07
CA MET A 136 -7.05 -4.72 3.92
C MET A 136 -7.29 -3.53 4.86
N TYR A 137 -8.51 -3.00 4.95
CA TYR A 137 -8.86 -1.96 5.91
C TYR A 137 -8.70 -2.42 7.36
N HIS A 138 -9.11 -3.64 7.69
CA HIS A 138 -8.92 -4.22 9.01
C HIS A 138 -7.44 -4.27 9.42
N HIS A 139 -6.55 -4.63 8.49
CA HIS A 139 -5.11 -4.70 8.75
C HIS A 139 -4.52 -3.30 8.94
N GLN A 140 -5.01 -2.29 8.22
CA GLN A 140 -4.65 -0.89 8.42
C GLN A 140 -5.07 -0.38 9.82
N GLU A 141 -6.26 -0.74 10.30
CA GLU A 141 -6.71 -0.38 11.67
C GLU A 141 -5.80 -0.99 12.75
N ILE A 142 -5.44 -2.28 12.61
CA ILE A 142 -4.53 -2.96 13.54
C ILE A 142 -3.14 -2.34 13.50
N CYS A 143 -2.65 -2.01 12.31
CA CYS A 143 -1.37 -1.33 12.14
C CYS A 143 -1.38 0.05 12.82
N ALA A 144 -2.45 0.83 12.68
CA ALA A 144 -2.62 2.10 13.37
C ALA A 144 -2.64 1.94 14.90
N GLN A 145 -3.26 0.87 15.41
CA GLN A 145 -3.18 0.52 16.83
C GLN A 145 -1.74 0.24 17.27
N GLN A 146 -0.99 -0.54 16.49
CA GLN A 146 0.41 -0.85 16.79
C GLN A 146 1.29 0.41 16.85
N ILE A 147 1.06 1.37 15.95
CA ILE A 147 1.74 2.66 15.98
C ILE A 147 1.53 3.33 17.35
N GLY A 148 0.27 3.41 17.81
CA GLY A 148 -0.05 3.99 19.12
C GLY A 148 0.56 3.22 20.30
N GLU A 149 0.71 1.89 20.20
CA GLU A 149 1.40 1.09 21.22
C GLU A 149 2.90 1.39 21.27
N ILE A 150 3.56 1.52 20.12
CA ILE A 150 4.98 1.89 20.03
C ILE A 150 5.21 3.29 20.60
N GLU A 151 4.35 4.25 20.27
CA GLU A 151 4.43 5.61 20.80
C GLU A 151 4.32 5.64 22.32
N ARG A 152 3.35 4.90 22.89
CA ARG A 152 3.18 4.77 24.35
C ARG A 152 4.40 4.12 24.99
N GLY A 153 4.90 3.03 24.43
CA GLY A 153 6.06 2.32 24.96
C GLY A 153 7.34 3.16 24.97
N ARG A 154 7.45 4.15 24.08
CA ARG A 154 8.62 5.02 23.96
C ARG A 154 8.46 6.40 24.60
N GLY A 155 7.24 6.79 24.96
CA GLY A 155 6.95 8.14 25.42
C GLY A 155 7.19 9.23 24.35
N ARG A 156 7.15 8.87 23.06
CA ARG A 156 7.34 9.81 21.94
C ARG A 156 6.42 9.45 20.78
N VAL A 157 5.77 10.46 20.21
CA VAL A 157 4.90 10.33 19.03
C VAL A 157 5.72 10.32 17.73
N PHE A 158 5.15 9.75 16.68
CA PHE A 158 5.68 9.89 15.32
C PHE A 158 5.36 11.28 14.76
N ASP A 159 6.20 11.78 13.87
CA ASP A 159 5.93 13.00 13.10
C ASP A 159 5.01 12.69 11.91
N PHE A 160 5.27 11.54 11.26
CA PHE A 160 4.52 11.08 10.09
C PHE A 160 4.15 9.60 10.17
N VAL A 161 3.08 9.26 9.47
CA VAL A 161 2.66 7.88 9.20
C VAL A 161 2.67 7.69 7.69
N VAL A 162 3.27 6.60 7.21
CA VAL A 162 3.22 6.19 5.81
C VAL A 162 2.34 4.95 5.74
N SER A 163 1.25 5.02 4.99
CA SER A 163 0.45 3.83 4.67
C SER A 163 0.84 3.33 3.30
N THR A 164 1.26 2.07 3.20
CA THR A 164 1.67 1.46 1.93
C THR A 164 1.17 0.02 1.85
N ARG A 165 1.12 -0.48 0.63
CA ARG A 165 0.84 -1.88 0.34
C ARG A 165 2.12 -2.72 0.25
N GLU A 166 1.90 -4.02 0.34
CA GLU A 166 2.91 -5.07 0.27
C GLU A 166 3.61 -5.16 -1.10
N ASP A 167 2.89 -4.80 -2.16
CA ASP A 167 3.28 -4.95 -3.57
C ASP A 167 3.81 -3.64 -4.18
N VAL A 168 4.27 -2.73 -3.32
CA VAL A 168 4.72 -1.40 -3.69
C VAL A 168 6.04 -1.45 -4.46
N TYR A 169 6.06 -0.76 -5.59
CA TYR A 169 7.25 -0.52 -6.40
C TYR A 169 7.49 0.98 -6.51
N LEU A 170 8.73 1.40 -6.30
CA LEU A 170 9.17 2.78 -6.49
C LEU A 170 10.15 2.85 -7.66
N TRP A 171 9.82 3.64 -8.70
CA TRP A 171 10.68 3.77 -9.89
C TRP A 171 12.01 4.47 -9.56
N LYS A 172 11.98 5.44 -8.65
CA LYS A 172 13.14 6.21 -8.21
C LYS A 172 13.03 6.57 -6.73
N ASP A 173 14.11 7.14 -6.21
CA ASP A 173 14.20 7.53 -4.81
C ASP A 173 13.16 8.62 -4.50
N MET A 174 12.41 8.43 -3.42
CA MET A 174 11.40 9.38 -2.95
C MET A 174 12.02 10.32 -1.91
N ASN A 175 11.93 11.64 -2.11
CA ASN A 175 12.49 12.63 -1.19
C ASN A 175 11.46 13.07 -0.14
N LEU A 176 11.58 12.56 1.10
CA LEU A 176 10.64 12.93 2.16
C LEU A 176 10.81 14.37 2.63
N GLU A 177 12.01 14.93 2.61
CA GLU A 177 12.23 16.31 3.02
C GLU A 177 11.41 17.27 2.15
N GLU A 178 11.47 17.10 0.83
CA GLU A 178 10.67 17.91 -0.10
C GLU A 178 9.17 17.78 0.19
N LEU A 179 8.69 16.55 0.37
CA LEU A 179 7.27 16.25 0.58
C LEU A 179 6.73 16.75 1.91
N THR A 180 7.58 16.80 2.94
CA THR A 180 7.22 17.24 4.30
C THR A 180 7.50 18.73 4.56
N SER A 181 8.32 19.38 3.74
CA SER A 181 8.74 20.79 3.92
C SER A 181 7.58 21.78 3.97
N ARG A 182 6.45 21.46 3.35
CA ARG A 182 5.22 22.26 3.35
C ARG A 182 4.18 21.52 4.20
N HIS A 183 4.19 21.77 5.52
CA HIS A 183 3.30 21.16 6.52
C HIS A 183 1.80 21.53 6.37
N THR A 184 1.36 21.90 5.18
CA THR A 184 0.00 22.40 4.93
C THR A 184 -1.03 21.30 4.68
N CYS A 185 -0.60 20.06 4.48
CA CYS A 185 -1.47 18.97 4.06
C CYS A 185 -1.50 17.84 5.10
N ASP A 186 -2.68 17.23 5.28
CA ASP A 186 -2.87 16.06 6.14
C ASP A 186 -2.46 14.77 5.45
N ILE A 187 -2.73 14.68 4.14
CA ILE A 187 -2.43 13.53 3.29
C ILE A 187 -1.67 14.01 2.06
N VAL A 188 -0.50 13.44 1.81
CA VAL A 188 0.27 13.61 0.59
C VAL A 188 0.19 12.31 -0.21
N THR A 189 -0.23 12.43 -1.46
CA THR A 189 -0.45 11.27 -2.35
C THR A 189 -0.04 11.60 -3.78
N LYS A 190 0.12 10.57 -4.60
CA LYS A 190 0.49 10.71 -6.01
C LYS A 190 -0.69 11.25 -6.83
N ASP A 191 -0.40 12.21 -7.68
CA ASP A 191 -1.31 12.72 -8.71
C ASP A 191 -1.36 11.75 -9.89
N CYS A 192 -2.44 10.98 -9.97
CA CYS A 192 -2.74 10.12 -11.10
C CYS A 192 -4.24 10.16 -11.33
N LYS A 193 -4.65 10.94 -12.35
CA LYS A 193 -6.05 11.18 -12.69
C LYS A 193 -6.87 9.90 -12.91
N ASN A 194 -6.22 8.80 -13.30
CA ASN A 194 -6.88 7.52 -13.59
C ASN A 194 -7.66 6.95 -12.39
N TRP A 195 -7.26 7.28 -11.16
CA TRP A 195 -7.89 6.73 -9.96
C TRP A 195 -9.14 7.49 -9.51
N GLY A 196 -9.24 8.77 -9.86
CA GLY A 196 -10.34 9.64 -9.39
C GLY A 196 -10.38 9.86 -7.88
N GLY A 197 -9.30 9.54 -7.15
CA GLY A 197 -9.25 9.60 -5.69
C GLY A 197 -7.83 9.49 -5.13
N ILE A 198 -7.72 9.11 -3.86
CA ILE A 198 -6.43 9.02 -3.16
C ILE A 198 -5.78 7.68 -3.46
N ASN A 199 -4.53 7.70 -3.94
CA ASN A 199 -3.78 6.48 -4.20
C ASN A 199 -3.61 5.64 -2.94
N MET A 200 -3.81 4.33 -3.06
CA MET A 200 -3.64 3.39 -1.96
C MET A 200 -2.28 2.70 -1.94
N ARG A 201 -1.42 2.91 -2.94
CA ARG A 201 -0.11 2.24 -2.99
C ARG A 201 0.86 2.87 -2.01
N LEU A 202 0.87 4.20 -1.90
CA LEU A 202 1.59 4.90 -0.85
C LEU A 202 0.91 6.23 -0.52
N GLN A 203 0.71 6.46 0.78
CA GLN A 203 0.16 7.68 1.35
C GLN A 203 1.12 8.15 2.44
N LEU A 204 1.54 9.42 2.39
CA LEU A 204 2.28 10.06 3.48
C LEU A 204 1.31 10.93 4.27
N LEU A 205 1.11 10.63 5.55
CA LEU A 205 0.13 11.26 6.41
C LEU A 205 0.81 11.97 7.58
N ARG A 206 0.31 13.13 7.98
CA ARG A 206 0.63 13.70 9.29
C ARG A 206 0.15 12.74 10.38
N ARG A 207 0.91 12.57 11.47
CA ARG A 207 0.61 11.57 12.49
C ARG A 207 -0.86 11.55 12.95
N ASP A 208 -1.41 12.68 13.39
CA ASP A 208 -2.78 12.73 13.93
C ASP A 208 -3.85 12.42 12.86
N SER A 209 -3.62 12.88 11.64
CA SER A 209 -4.52 12.63 10.51
C SER A 209 -4.41 11.19 10.03
N GLY A 210 -3.20 10.64 9.96
CA GLY A 210 -2.94 9.26 9.58
C GLY A 210 -3.54 8.25 10.55
N LEU A 211 -3.38 8.46 11.87
CA LEU A 211 -3.98 7.57 12.86
C LEU A 211 -5.51 7.57 12.80
N ARG A 212 -6.15 8.73 12.62
CA ARG A 212 -7.61 8.81 12.44
C ARG A 212 -8.05 8.14 11.13
N PHE A 213 -7.38 8.47 10.03
CA PHE A 213 -7.71 7.96 8.70
C PHE A 213 -7.61 6.43 8.62
N LEU A 214 -6.53 5.84 9.14
CA LEU A 214 -6.31 4.39 9.12
C LEU A 214 -7.15 3.63 10.16
N ARG A 215 -7.41 4.21 11.34
CA ARG A 215 -8.21 3.56 12.39
C ARG A 215 -9.71 3.58 12.08
N ASP A 216 -10.20 4.58 11.36
CA ASP A 216 -11.63 4.79 11.18
C ASP A 216 -12.15 4.25 9.83
N ARG A 217 -11.39 3.34 9.17
CA ARG A 217 -11.73 2.74 7.86
C ARG A 217 -13.04 1.95 7.87
N LEU A 218 -13.13 0.93 8.71
CA LEU A 218 -14.33 0.09 8.82
C LEU A 218 -15.49 0.85 9.45
N PRO A 219 -15.29 1.73 10.47
CA PRO A 219 -16.34 2.66 10.91
C PRO A 219 -16.92 3.51 9.78
N PHE A 220 -16.08 4.08 8.91
CA PHE A 220 -16.54 4.85 7.75
C PHE A 220 -17.28 3.96 6.74
N TYR A 221 -16.78 2.75 6.47
CA TYR A 221 -17.48 1.77 5.64
C TYR A 221 -18.88 1.42 6.17
N ALA A 222 -19.01 1.23 7.49
CA ALA A 222 -20.29 0.97 8.15
C ALA A 222 -21.25 2.18 8.04
N ALA A 223 -20.73 3.41 8.08
CA ALA A 223 -21.54 4.61 7.87
C ALA A 223 -22.17 4.65 6.47
N MET A 224 -21.44 4.20 5.43
CA MET A 224 -21.99 4.11 4.08
C MET A 224 -23.21 3.19 3.98
N TYR A 225 -23.29 2.13 4.79
CA TYR A 225 -24.48 1.27 4.83
C TYR A 225 -25.70 2.00 5.37
N ARG A 226 -25.52 2.77 6.44
CA ARG A 226 -26.59 3.56 7.04
C ARG A 226 -27.09 4.64 6.10
N GLU A 227 -26.19 5.21 5.31
CA GLU A 227 -26.49 6.26 4.33
C GLU A 227 -26.88 5.72 2.94
N ASN A 228 -26.87 4.39 2.76
CA ASN A 228 -27.03 3.72 1.47
C ASN A 228 -26.14 4.31 0.34
N ARG A 229 -24.89 4.65 0.67
CA ARG A 229 -23.91 5.20 -0.28
C ARG A 229 -23.06 4.09 -0.89
N THR A 230 -22.55 4.35 -2.09
CA THR A 230 -21.60 3.48 -2.80
C THR A 230 -20.52 4.33 -3.45
N PHE A 231 -19.31 3.80 -3.62
CA PHE A 231 -18.22 4.45 -4.35
C PHE A 231 -17.78 3.60 -5.53
N ALA A 232 -17.26 4.28 -6.56
CA ALA A 232 -16.84 3.64 -7.80
C ALA A 232 -15.73 2.61 -7.56
N ASN A 233 -14.69 3.00 -6.80
CA ASN A 233 -13.49 2.22 -6.54
C ASN A 233 -12.94 2.53 -5.12
N PRO A 234 -11.93 1.78 -4.64
CA PRO A 234 -11.30 2.05 -3.34
C PRO A 234 -10.68 3.45 -3.23
N GLU A 235 -10.03 3.96 -4.27
CA GLU A 235 -9.40 5.29 -4.24
C GLU A 235 -10.42 6.44 -4.05
N VAL A 236 -11.63 6.31 -4.60
CA VAL A 236 -12.75 7.23 -4.39
C VAL A 236 -13.32 7.09 -2.96
N PHE A 237 -13.37 5.88 -2.42
CA PHE A 237 -13.71 5.66 -1.01
C PHE A 237 -12.73 6.39 -0.08
N GLU A 238 -11.42 6.29 -0.36
CA GLU A 238 -10.37 6.95 0.40
C GLU A 238 -10.52 8.48 0.40
N LEU A 239 -10.81 9.06 -0.77
CA LEU A 239 -11.07 10.49 -0.90
C LEU A 239 -12.30 10.92 -0.08
N ALA A 240 -13.41 10.20 -0.20
CA ALA A 240 -14.62 10.50 0.54
C ALA A 240 -14.44 10.39 2.07
N GLN A 241 -13.60 9.44 2.52
CA GLN A 241 -13.25 9.35 3.93
C GLN A 241 -12.42 10.55 4.39
N ALA A 242 -11.45 10.98 3.58
CA ALA A 242 -10.64 12.15 3.89
C ALA A 242 -11.53 13.41 4.01
N GLU A 243 -12.49 13.58 3.10
CA GLU A 243 -13.48 14.66 3.14
C GLU A 243 -14.35 14.58 4.40
N ALA A 244 -14.88 13.40 4.75
CA ALA A 244 -15.68 13.20 5.96
C ALA A 244 -14.91 13.53 7.24
N LEU A 245 -13.60 13.26 7.25
CA LEU A 245 -12.68 13.59 8.34
C LEU A 245 -12.12 15.02 8.25
N LYS A 246 -12.53 15.81 7.25
CA LYS A 246 -12.06 17.17 6.96
C LYS A 246 -10.53 17.26 6.84
N LEU A 247 -9.93 16.27 6.19
CA LEU A 247 -8.49 16.20 5.96
C LEU A 247 -8.12 16.87 4.64
N SER A 248 -7.07 17.69 4.69
CA SER A 248 -6.50 18.31 3.49
C SER A 248 -5.65 17.32 2.70
N VAL A 249 -5.95 17.17 1.41
CA VAL A 249 -5.24 16.25 0.51
C VAL A 249 -4.38 17.04 -0.47
N CYS A 250 -3.12 16.62 -0.59
CA CYS A 250 -2.15 17.20 -1.50
C CYS A 250 -1.65 16.16 -2.49
N TYR A 251 -2.11 16.33 -3.73
CA TYR A 251 -1.59 15.61 -4.86
C TYR A 251 -0.18 16.14 -5.21
N ARG A 252 0.74 15.22 -5.46
CA ARG A 252 2.12 15.49 -5.85
C ARG A 252 2.42 14.80 -7.16
N SER A 253 3.30 15.40 -7.95
CA SER A 253 3.63 14.85 -9.26
C SER A 253 4.08 13.38 -9.15
N ILE A 254 3.86 12.63 -10.22
CA ILE A 254 4.35 11.26 -10.36
C ILE A 254 5.87 11.15 -10.20
N ASP A 255 6.59 12.26 -10.37
CA ASP A 255 8.03 12.34 -10.14
C ASP A 255 8.39 12.47 -8.66
N ASN A 256 7.55 13.13 -7.85
CA ASN A 256 7.79 13.26 -6.40
C ASN A 256 7.29 12.04 -5.61
N VAL A 257 6.23 11.37 -6.09
CA VAL A 257 5.68 10.15 -5.49
C VAL A 257 5.67 9.04 -6.56
N PRO A 258 6.85 8.48 -6.91
CA PRO A 258 7.01 7.59 -8.06
C PRO A 258 6.64 6.14 -7.70
N VAL A 259 5.40 5.93 -7.28
CA VAL A 259 4.92 4.65 -6.74
C VAL A 259 3.91 3.95 -7.65
N THR A 260 3.95 2.61 -7.71
CA THR A 260 2.95 1.76 -8.36
C THR A 260 2.83 0.42 -7.63
N ALA A 261 1.84 -0.39 -8.00
CA ALA A 261 1.90 -1.83 -7.74
C ALA A 261 2.59 -2.55 -8.90
N VAL A 262 3.23 -3.67 -8.60
CA VAL A 262 3.71 -4.64 -9.58
C VAL A 262 3.35 -6.06 -9.15
N ARG A 263 3.45 -7.02 -10.07
CA ARG A 263 3.18 -8.43 -9.81
C ARG A 263 4.42 -9.26 -10.09
N HIS A 264 4.68 -10.23 -9.22
CA HIS A 264 5.73 -11.21 -9.42
C HIS A 264 5.43 -12.07 -10.66
N THR A 265 6.45 -12.27 -11.49
CA THR A 265 6.44 -13.19 -12.62
C THR A 265 7.52 -14.25 -12.44
N GLN A 266 7.63 -15.16 -13.41
CA GLN A 266 8.65 -16.21 -13.38
C GLN A 266 10.05 -15.62 -13.24
N HIS A 267 10.93 -16.38 -12.55
CA HIS A 267 12.34 -16.05 -12.33
C HIS A 267 12.61 -14.82 -11.45
N GLY A 268 11.65 -14.39 -10.63
CA GLY A 268 11.84 -13.26 -9.71
C GLY A 268 11.80 -11.90 -10.41
N GLU A 269 11.33 -11.87 -11.65
CA GLU A 269 10.98 -10.64 -12.35
C GLU A 269 9.61 -10.12 -11.89
N PHE A 270 9.27 -8.90 -12.29
CA PHE A 270 7.97 -8.30 -12.03
C PHE A 270 7.38 -7.66 -13.28
N CYS A 271 6.05 -7.61 -13.33
CA CYS A 271 5.31 -6.93 -14.36
C CYS A 271 4.40 -5.83 -13.80
N PHE A 272 4.07 -4.84 -14.63
CA PHE A 272 3.23 -3.71 -14.30
C PHE A 272 1.81 -3.91 -14.81
N PRO A 273 0.77 -3.86 -13.95
CA PRO A 273 -0.61 -3.84 -14.41
C PRO A 273 -0.90 -2.57 -15.21
N LYS A 274 -1.52 -2.70 -16.39
CA LYS A 274 -1.73 -1.57 -17.32
C LYS A 274 -2.47 -0.40 -16.68
N PHE A 275 -3.51 -0.68 -15.88
CA PHE A 275 -4.33 0.34 -15.21
C PHE A 275 -3.57 1.12 -14.10
N GLU A 276 -2.46 0.58 -13.58
CA GLU A 276 -1.62 1.28 -12.60
C GLU A 276 -0.72 2.32 -13.26
N VAL A 277 -0.41 2.13 -14.53
CA VAL A 277 0.62 2.89 -15.26
C VAL A 277 0.02 3.83 -16.30
N PHE A 278 -1.08 3.44 -16.95
CA PHE A 278 -1.71 4.22 -18.02
C PHE A 278 -3.13 4.63 -17.69
N ASN A 279 -3.46 5.86 -18.07
CA ASN A 279 -4.83 6.29 -18.17
C ASN A 279 -5.46 5.69 -19.44
N ILE A 280 -6.54 4.92 -19.27
CA ILE A 280 -7.26 4.27 -20.38
C ILE A 280 -7.91 5.33 -21.30
N ALA A 281 -8.20 6.52 -20.78
CA ALA A 281 -8.78 7.64 -21.54
C ALA A 281 -7.76 8.45 -22.37
N GLY A 282 -6.49 8.01 -22.47
CA GLY A 282 -5.46 8.68 -23.28
C GLY A 282 -4.84 9.93 -22.67
N GLU A 283 -5.33 10.40 -21.52
CA GLU A 283 -4.82 11.58 -20.83
C GLU A 283 -3.82 11.23 -19.72
N GLY A 284 -2.56 11.03 -20.11
CA GLY A 284 -1.42 11.01 -19.19
C GLY A 284 -1.01 9.64 -18.65
N SER A 285 0.24 9.58 -18.17
CA SER A 285 0.83 8.41 -17.54
C SER A 285 0.84 8.56 -16.03
N CYS A 286 0.62 7.45 -15.32
CA CYS A 286 0.84 7.34 -13.89
C CYS A 286 2.23 6.77 -13.60
N MET A 287 3.23 7.14 -14.40
CA MET A 287 4.63 6.76 -14.22
C MET A 287 5.54 7.92 -14.65
N PRO A 288 6.71 8.08 -14.01
CA PRO A 288 7.74 9.00 -14.47
C PRO A 288 8.08 8.79 -15.95
N LYS A 289 8.30 9.88 -16.69
CA LYS A 289 8.49 9.85 -18.15
C LYS A 289 9.73 9.06 -18.58
N ASP A 290 10.82 9.18 -17.82
CA ASP A 290 12.09 8.49 -18.01
C ASP A 290 12.00 6.98 -17.79
N HIS A 291 10.93 6.49 -17.16
CA HIS A 291 10.69 5.06 -16.93
C HIS A 291 9.70 4.44 -17.92
N ALA A 292 9.21 5.20 -18.91
CA ALA A 292 8.19 4.73 -19.83
C ALA A 292 8.62 3.50 -20.65
N GLN A 293 9.81 3.54 -21.24
CA GLN A 293 10.30 2.45 -22.09
C GLN A 293 10.51 1.15 -21.31
N PHE A 294 11.07 1.23 -20.11
CA PHE A 294 11.24 0.07 -19.23
C PHE A 294 9.88 -0.52 -18.86
N THR A 295 8.96 0.33 -18.38
CA THR A 295 7.64 -0.09 -17.93
C THR A 295 6.83 -0.73 -19.06
N MET A 296 6.92 -0.18 -20.29
CA MET A 296 6.25 -0.72 -21.47
C MET A 296 6.72 -2.12 -21.87
N ARG A 297 7.98 -2.45 -21.62
CA ARG A 297 8.54 -3.79 -21.88
C ARG A 297 8.14 -4.82 -20.81
N SER A 298 7.61 -4.35 -19.69
CA SER A 298 7.34 -5.16 -18.51
C SER A 298 5.85 -5.15 -18.14
N PHE A 299 4.91 -4.96 -19.07
CA PHE A 299 3.49 -5.06 -18.73
C PHE A 299 3.07 -6.49 -18.40
N CYS A 300 2.12 -6.60 -17.46
CA CYS A 300 1.43 -7.85 -17.20
C CYS A 300 0.55 -8.18 -18.41
N ASN A 301 0.91 -9.26 -19.11
CA ASN A 301 0.52 -9.57 -20.49
C ASN A 301 -0.96 -9.43 -20.83
N GLU A 302 -1.27 -8.60 -21.82
CA GLU A 302 -1.58 -9.07 -23.19
C GLU A 302 -0.36 -9.19 -24.15
N VAL A 303 0.82 -8.63 -23.82
CA VAL A 303 1.92 -8.43 -24.80
C VAL A 303 2.93 -9.59 -24.94
N GLN A 304 3.33 -10.34 -23.89
CA GLN A 304 4.24 -11.49 -24.10
C GLN A 304 3.59 -12.62 -24.91
N ALA A 305 2.28 -12.83 -24.78
CA ALA A 305 1.59 -13.85 -25.60
C ALA A 305 1.62 -13.50 -27.09
N ALA A 306 1.43 -12.22 -27.44
CA ALA A 306 1.51 -11.74 -28.82
C ALA A 306 2.96 -11.69 -29.35
N MET A 307 3.93 -11.28 -28.54
CA MET A 307 5.35 -11.28 -28.94
C MET A 307 5.90 -12.69 -29.11
N LEU A 308 5.53 -13.64 -28.25
CA LEU A 308 5.90 -15.06 -28.40
C LEU A 308 5.18 -15.72 -29.59
N ALA A 309 3.93 -15.33 -29.88
CA ALA A 309 3.22 -15.79 -31.07
C ALA A 309 3.84 -15.26 -32.38
N LEU A 310 4.27 -13.99 -32.41
CA LEU A 310 4.95 -13.38 -33.57
C LEU A 310 6.36 -13.98 -33.79
N GLN A 311 7.09 -14.29 -32.72
CA GLN A 311 8.40 -14.96 -32.83
C GLN A 311 8.29 -16.41 -33.31
N ARG A 312 7.20 -17.11 -33.01
CA ARG A 312 6.93 -18.48 -33.51
C ARG A 312 6.36 -18.53 -34.92
N GLY A 313 5.82 -17.41 -35.43
CA GLY A 313 5.33 -17.29 -36.80
C GLY A 313 6.35 -16.78 -37.82
N SER A 314 7.58 -16.49 -37.38
CA SER A 314 8.66 -15.91 -38.20
C SER A 314 9.85 -16.87 -38.39
N SER A 315 9.72 -18.13 -37.98
CA SER A 315 10.73 -19.19 -38.07
C SER A 315 10.30 -20.28 -39.05
#